data_AF-A0A6N2N0J3-F1
#
_entry.id   AF-A0A6N2N0J3-F1
#
_cell.length_a   1.000
_cell.length_b   1.000
_cell.length_c   1.000
_cell.angle_alpha   90.00
_cell.angle_beta   90.00
_cell.angle_gamma   90.00
#
_symmetry.space_group_name_H-M   'P 1'
#
loop_
_entity.id
_entity.type
_entity.pdbx_description
1 polymer ?
#
loop_
_entity_poly.entity_id
_entity_poly.type
_entity_poly.pdbx_seq_one_letter_code
_entity_poly.pdbx_strand_id
1 'polypeptide(L)'
;MATLKRIKLGSQGLEVSAQGLGCMGMSAFYGPPKPESDMIALIHHAVTTGVTLLDTSDIYGPHTNEILLGKALKAGGLRERVELATKFGVSFDDGEAEVRGDPAYVRAACGASLKRLQLDCIDLYYQHRIDTSVPIEATSSRCSSDNSNSIEWSLWSRDVEEEIVPTCRELGIGIVVYSPLGHGFFSTWAKLVESLSEGDYRKDMARFRPENLEHNQQLFDRVSEIAARKQCTPSQLALAWIHHQGDDVDLFL
;
A
#
# COMPACT_ATOMS: atom_id res chain seq x y z
N MET A 1 -10.92 -6.41 23.72
CA MET A 1 -10.87 -6.04 22.29
C MET A 1 -9.94 -7.03 21.61
N ALA A 2 -10.31 -7.55 20.43
CA ALA A 2 -9.42 -8.43 19.68
C ALA A 2 -8.26 -7.61 19.13
N THR A 3 -7.03 -7.96 19.50
CA THR A 3 -5.80 -7.37 18.95
C THR A 3 -5.57 -7.96 17.56
N LEU A 4 -5.18 -7.13 16.58
CA LEU A 4 -4.76 -7.61 15.27
C LEU A 4 -3.56 -8.57 15.43
N LYS A 5 -3.58 -9.67 14.68
CA LYS A 5 -2.46 -10.61 14.63
C LYS A 5 -1.20 -9.85 14.20
N ARG A 6 -0.08 -10.08 14.88
CA ARG A 6 1.24 -9.61 14.46
C ARG A 6 1.92 -10.69 13.62
N ILE A 7 2.66 -10.28 12.60
CA ILE A 7 3.41 -11.16 11.70
C ILE A 7 4.84 -10.61 11.54
N LYS A 8 5.76 -11.51 11.16
CA LYS A 8 7.13 -11.13 10.79
C LYS A 8 7.16 -10.78 9.32
N LEU A 9 7.63 -9.59 8.98
CA LEU A 9 7.80 -9.15 7.61
C LEU A 9 9.21 -9.48 7.13
N GLY A 10 9.32 -10.58 6.37
CA GLY A 10 10.60 -11.12 5.92
C GLY A 10 11.43 -11.74 7.06
N SER A 11 12.71 -11.99 6.76
CA SER A 11 13.63 -12.72 7.66
C SER A 11 14.41 -11.84 8.64
N GLN A 12 14.36 -10.51 8.49
CA GLN A 12 15.21 -9.58 9.24
C GLN A 12 14.62 -9.08 10.58
N GLY A 13 13.50 -9.67 11.01
CA GLY A 13 12.95 -9.45 12.36
C GLY A 13 12.02 -8.25 12.52
N LEU A 14 11.66 -7.56 11.43
CA LEU A 14 10.59 -6.56 11.46
C LEU A 14 9.26 -7.26 11.75
N GLU A 15 8.52 -6.78 12.74
CA GLU A 15 7.18 -7.29 13.07
C GLU A 15 6.15 -6.20 12.86
N VAL A 16 5.02 -6.56 12.27
CA VAL A 16 3.93 -5.64 11.89
C VAL A 16 2.58 -6.30 12.18
N SER A 17 1.51 -5.51 12.23
CA SER A 17 0.14 -6.03 12.22
C SER A 17 -0.13 -6.65 10.86
N ALA A 18 -0.84 -7.78 10.80
CA ALA A 18 -1.18 -8.45 9.53
C ALA A 18 -2.01 -7.57 8.56
N GLN A 19 -2.54 -6.46 9.05
CA GLN A 19 -3.21 -5.45 8.24
C GLN A 19 -2.56 -4.10 8.54
N GLY A 20 -1.99 -3.48 7.51
CA GLY A 20 -1.47 -2.12 7.52
C GLY A 20 -2.48 -1.11 6.95
N LEU A 21 -2.15 0.17 7.08
CA LEU A 21 -2.90 1.27 6.46
C LEU A 21 -2.11 1.82 5.27
N GLY A 22 -2.69 1.72 4.07
CA GLY A 22 -2.16 2.35 2.86
C GLY A 22 -2.62 3.80 2.77
N CYS A 23 -1.71 4.75 2.90
CA CYS A 23 -2.07 6.17 3.02
C CYS A 23 -2.25 6.88 1.67
N MET A 24 -2.07 6.17 0.55
CA MET A 24 -2.13 6.73 -0.81
C MET A 24 -3.41 7.53 -1.08
N GLY A 25 -4.58 6.95 -0.78
CA GLY A 25 -5.88 7.56 -1.05
C GLY A 25 -6.18 8.80 -0.20
N MET A 26 -5.35 9.13 0.79
CA MET A 26 -5.52 10.34 1.61
C MET A 26 -5.11 11.62 0.87
N SER A 27 -4.23 11.50 -0.13
CA SER A 27 -3.73 12.67 -0.88
C SER A 27 -3.47 12.45 -2.36
N ALA A 28 -3.65 11.24 -2.89
CA ALA A 28 -3.34 10.93 -4.29
C ALA A 28 -4.31 9.92 -4.92
N PHE A 29 -4.40 9.99 -6.26
CA PHE A 29 -4.98 9.01 -7.20
C PHE A 29 -6.49 8.67 -7.08
N TYR A 30 -7.15 8.89 -5.94
CA TYR A 30 -8.58 8.62 -5.73
C TYR A 30 -9.42 9.90 -5.58
N GLY A 31 -9.20 10.84 -6.50
CA GLY A 31 -9.89 12.12 -6.52
C GLY A 31 -9.29 13.16 -5.55
N PRO A 32 -10.04 14.22 -5.22
CA PRO A 32 -9.51 15.32 -4.41
C PRO A 32 -9.20 14.87 -2.97
N PRO A 33 -8.12 15.41 -2.37
CA PRO A 33 -7.77 15.10 -0.99
C PRO A 33 -8.90 15.48 -0.04
N LYS A 34 -9.10 14.66 0.98
CA LYS A 34 -10.06 14.93 2.06
C LYS A 34 -9.45 15.91 3.08
N PRO A 35 -10.27 16.54 3.94
CA PRO A 35 -9.76 17.44 4.97
C PRO A 35 -8.66 16.78 5.83
N GLU A 36 -7.58 17.52 6.08
CA GLU A 36 -6.42 17.02 6.84
C GLU A 36 -6.82 16.48 8.23
N SER A 37 -7.76 17.15 8.91
CA SER A 37 -8.29 16.72 10.21
C SER A 37 -8.87 15.30 10.18
N ASP A 38 -9.59 14.97 9.11
CA ASP A 38 -10.30 13.70 8.98
C ASP A 38 -9.29 12.58 8.71
N MET A 39 -8.24 12.87 7.93
CA MET A 39 -7.17 11.91 7.64
C MET A 39 -6.29 11.66 8.87
N ILE A 40 -5.99 12.69 9.67
CA ILE A 40 -5.31 12.53 10.95
C ILE A 40 -6.16 11.67 11.89
N ALA A 41 -7.47 11.94 11.99
CA ALA A 41 -8.38 11.15 12.82
C ALA A 41 -8.46 9.68 12.36
N LEU A 42 -8.43 9.43 11.05
CA LEU A 42 -8.38 8.07 10.48
C LEU A 42 -7.09 7.35 10.87
N ILE A 43 -5.93 7.98 10.74
CA ILE A 43 -4.63 7.41 11.13
C ILE A 43 -4.65 7.08 12.63
N HIS A 44 -5.10 8.00 13.48
CA HIS A 44 -5.21 7.78 14.93
C HIS A 44 -6.14 6.62 15.26
N HIS A 45 -7.27 6.54 14.56
CA HIS A 45 -8.21 5.43 14.74
C HIS A 45 -7.56 4.09 14.37
N ALA A 46 -6.93 3.99 13.19
CA ALA A 46 -6.24 2.78 12.76
C ALA A 46 -5.19 2.31 13.77
N VAL A 47 -4.34 3.22 14.26
CA VAL A 47 -3.32 2.88 15.25
C VAL A 47 -3.94 2.49 16.61
N THR A 48 -5.06 3.08 16.97
CA THR A 48 -5.79 2.75 18.21
C THR A 48 -6.49 1.40 18.11
N THR A 49 -6.92 0.97 16.92
CA THR A 49 -7.52 -0.34 16.69
C THR A 49 -6.49 -1.46 16.51
N GLY A 50 -5.19 -1.12 16.54
CA GLY A 50 -4.08 -2.08 16.56
C GLY A 50 -3.35 -2.22 15.22
N VAL A 51 -3.64 -1.36 14.24
CA VAL A 51 -2.81 -1.23 13.03
C VAL A 51 -1.48 -0.63 13.45
N THR A 52 -0.40 -1.16 12.91
CA THR A 52 0.96 -0.77 13.29
C THR A 52 1.82 -0.47 12.08
N LEU A 53 1.57 -1.08 10.92
CA LEU A 53 2.23 -0.69 9.68
C LEU A 53 1.48 0.45 8.97
N LEU A 54 2.17 1.57 8.73
CA LEU A 54 1.68 2.69 7.93
C LEU A 54 2.52 2.82 6.66
N ASP A 55 1.87 2.83 5.50
CA ASP A 55 2.56 2.87 4.21
C ASP A 55 2.28 4.15 3.42
N THR A 56 3.35 4.82 3.00
CA THR A 56 3.30 6.06 2.21
C THR A 56 4.33 6.05 1.08
N SER A 57 4.48 7.16 0.37
CA SER A 57 5.50 7.39 -0.67
C SER A 57 5.66 8.88 -0.92
N ASP A 58 6.86 9.28 -1.31
CA ASP A 58 7.18 10.64 -1.73
C ASP A 58 6.34 11.15 -2.93
N ILE A 59 5.83 10.27 -3.78
CA ILE A 59 4.96 10.62 -4.94
C ILE A 59 3.50 10.88 -4.56
N TYR A 60 3.05 10.50 -3.36
CA TYR A 60 1.65 10.67 -2.97
C TYR A 60 1.38 12.15 -2.65
N GLY A 61 0.69 12.86 -3.56
CA GLY A 61 0.39 14.28 -3.43
C GLY A 61 0.82 15.12 -4.65
N PRO A 62 2.10 15.12 -5.05
CA PRO A 62 3.34 14.61 -4.42
C PRO A 62 3.74 15.29 -3.11
N HIS A 63 4.57 14.60 -2.32
CA HIS A 63 5.21 15.06 -1.06
C HIS A 63 4.27 15.42 0.10
N THR A 64 2.96 15.60 -0.14
CA THR A 64 2.00 16.03 0.88
C THR A 64 1.60 14.90 1.84
N ASN A 65 1.60 13.63 1.38
CA ASN A 65 1.23 12.49 2.22
C ASN A 65 2.20 12.28 3.38
N GLU A 66 3.51 12.36 3.11
CA GLU A 66 4.54 12.25 4.15
C GLU A 66 4.42 13.38 5.19
N ILE A 67 4.07 14.61 4.75
CA ILE A 67 3.83 15.73 5.67
C ILE A 67 2.61 15.45 6.57
N LEU A 68 1.53 14.94 5.99
CA LEU A 68 0.31 14.55 6.71
C LEU A 68 0.62 13.49 7.78
N LEU A 69 1.37 12.44 7.42
CA LEU A 69 1.74 11.38 8.36
C LEU A 69 2.65 11.91 9.47
N GLY A 70 3.64 12.75 9.13
CA GLY A 70 4.50 13.40 10.14
C GLY A 70 3.69 14.19 11.17
N LYS A 71 2.72 14.98 10.71
CA LYS A 71 1.78 15.70 11.60
C LYS A 71 0.96 14.75 12.45
N ALA A 72 0.38 13.69 11.85
CA ALA A 72 -0.46 12.73 12.56
C ALA A 72 0.31 12.01 13.67
N LEU A 73 1.52 11.52 13.37
CA LEU A 73 2.38 10.82 14.33
C LEU A 73 2.80 11.73 15.49
N LYS A 74 3.19 12.98 15.18
CA LYS A 74 3.57 13.97 16.20
C LYS A 74 2.40 14.35 17.08
N ALA A 75 1.23 14.65 16.50
CA ALA A 75 0.05 15.09 17.23
C ALA A 75 -0.50 13.99 18.16
N GLY A 76 -0.43 12.73 17.74
CA GLY A 76 -0.93 11.60 18.53
C GLY A 76 0.13 10.94 19.43
N GLY A 77 1.40 11.35 19.36
CA GLY A 77 2.50 10.66 20.05
C GLY A 77 2.62 9.19 19.65
N LEU A 78 2.45 8.89 18.36
CA LEU A 78 2.26 7.52 17.86
C LEU A 78 3.52 6.87 17.28
N ARG A 79 4.65 7.59 17.20
CA ARG A 79 5.86 7.10 16.50
C ARG A 79 6.33 5.72 17.00
N GLU A 80 6.33 5.51 18.32
CA GLU A 80 6.75 4.24 18.96
C GLU A 80 5.72 3.12 18.85
N ARG A 81 4.53 3.41 18.30
CA ARG A 81 3.42 2.45 18.17
C ARG A 81 3.25 1.93 16.74
N VAL A 82 4.08 2.43 15.81
CA VAL A 82 3.95 2.12 14.40
C VAL A 82 5.30 1.79 13.78
N GLU A 83 5.27 0.89 12.82
CA GLU A 83 6.30 0.70 11.82
C GLU A 83 5.93 1.54 10.59
N LEU A 84 6.76 2.53 10.25
CA LEU A 84 6.54 3.43 9.13
C LEU A 84 7.30 2.96 7.89
N ALA A 85 6.55 2.73 6.82
CA ALA A 85 7.02 2.39 5.50
C ALA A 85 6.89 3.58 4.53
N THR A 86 7.96 3.95 3.83
CA THR A 86 7.90 4.90 2.70
C THR A 86 8.74 4.44 1.52
N LYS A 87 8.48 5.02 0.35
CA LYS A 87 9.06 4.63 -0.93
C LYS A 87 9.72 5.80 -1.64
N PHE A 88 10.67 5.45 -2.51
CA PHE A 88 11.35 6.36 -3.44
C PHE A 88 11.38 5.76 -4.85
N GLY A 89 11.85 6.53 -5.82
CA GLY A 89 12.23 5.97 -7.13
C GLY A 89 11.49 6.57 -8.31
N VAL A 90 10.68 7.60 -8.08
CA VAL A 90 10.06 8.38 -9.15
C VAL A 90 10.42 9.85 -8.93
N SER A 91 11.14 10.44 -9.88
CA SER A 91 11.43 11.87 -9.91
C SER A 91 10.48 12.59 -10.87
N PHE A 92 10.24 13.87 -10.60
CA PHE A 92 9.45 14.78 -11.45
C PHE A 92 10.23 16.06 -11.80
N ASP A 93 11.56 15.98 -11.82
CA ASP A 93 12.44 17.16 -11.94
C ASP A 93 12.11 18.06 -13.17
N ASP A 94 11.56 17.50 -14.24
CA ASP A 94 11.20 18.22 -15.48
C ASP A 94 9.70 18.11 -15.86
N GLY A 95 8.83 17.74 -14.91
CA GLY A 95 7.40 17.52 -15.16
C GLY A 95 7.07 16.18 -15.82
N GLU A 96 8.08 15.42 -16.25
CA GLU A 96 7.97 14.03 -16.66
C GLU A 96 8.38 13.10 -15.50
N ALA A 97 7.67 11.99 -15.36
CA ALA A 97 7.99 10.99 -14.35
C ALA A 97 9.18 10.14 -14.82
N GLU A 98 10.32 10.26 -14.15
CA GLU A 98 11.51 9.44 -14.40
C GLU A 98 11.70 8.41 -13.28
N VAL A 99 11.97 7.16 -13.64
CA VAL A 99 12.33 6.12 -12.65
C VAL A 99 13.81 6.24 -12.31
N ARG A 100 14.14 6.41 -11.03
CA ARG A 100 15.51 6.66 -10.55
C ARG A 100 15.90 5.75 -9.40
N GLY A 101 16.96 4.97 -9.60
CA GLY A 101 17.53 4.05 -8.61
C GLY A 101 18.97 4.37 -8.24
N ASP A 102 19.55 5.44 -8.80
CA ASP A 102 20.95 5.76 -8.58
C ASP A 102 21.25 6.14 -7.11
N PRO A 103 22.42 5.76 -6.56
CA PRO A 103 22.70 5.95 -5.15
C PRO A 103 22.65 7.39 -4.65
N ALA A 104 22.92 8.38 -5.52
CA ALA A 104 22.89 9.78 -5.13
C ALA A 104 21.45 10.26 -4.96
N TYR A 105 20.58 9.89 -5.89
CA TYR A 105 19.13 10.12 -5.79
C TYR A 105 18.54 9.44 -4.55
N VAL A 106 18.82 8.15 -4.31
CA VAL A 106 18.25 7.43 -3.15
C VAL A 106 18.57 8.14 -1.82
N ARG A 107 19.80 8.62 -1.64
CA ARG A 107 20.18 9.39 -0.43
C ARG A 107 19.46 10.72 -0.33
N ALA A 108 19.33 11.44 -1.44
CA ALA A 108 18.63 12.71 -1.48
C ALA A 108 17.14 12.54 -1.17
N ALA A 109 16.49 11.53 -1.78
CA ALA A 109 15.10 11.17 -1.54
C ALA A 109 14.86 10.78 -0.06
N CYS A 110 15.71 9.94 0.51
CA CYS A 110 15.61 9.53 1.91
C CYS A 110 15.72 10.72 2.87
N GLY A 111 16.72 11.58 2.66
CA GLY A 111 16.88 12.80 3.46
C GLY A 111 15.71 13.78 3.32
N ALA A 112 15.07 13.83 2.14
CA ALA A 112 13.88 14.64 1.93
C ALA A 112 12.63 14.04 2.61
N SER A 113 12.44 12.72 2.55
CA SER A 113 11.36 12.01 3.24
C SER A 113 11.44 12.20 4.75
N LEU A 114 12.62 12.01 5.37
CA LEU A 114 12.84 12.25 6.80
C LEU A 114 12.46 13.68 7.22
N LYS A 115 12.83 14.68 6.41
CA LYS A 115 12.45 16.09 6.65
C LYS A 115 10.95 16.31 6.58
N ARG A 116 10.26 15.74 5.58
CA ARG A 116 8.81 15.88 5.42
C ARG A 116 8.04 15.20 6.54
N LEU A 117 8.47 14.00 6.91
CA LEU A 117 7.94 13.23 8.04
C LEU A 117 8.26 13.87 9.40
N GLN A 118 9.31 14.70 9.47
CA GLN A 118 9.88 15.23 10.72
C GLN A 118 10.30 14.11 11.67
N LEU A 119 11.01 13.11 11.13
CA LEU A 119 11.50 11.94 11.86
C LEU A 119 13.00 11.75 11.63
N ASP A 120 13.64 11.07 12.57
CA ASP A 120 15.06 10.72 12.49
C ASP A 120 15.31 9.35 11.85
N CYS A 121 14.28 8.50 11.78
CA CYS A 121 14.37 7.16 11.18
C CYS A 121 13.07 6.75 10.46
N ILE A 122 13.24 5.88 9.46
CA ILE A 122 12.19 5.18 8.71
C ILE A 122 12.41 3.69 8.98
N ASP A 123 11.34 2.95 9.30
CA ASP A 123 11.44 1.53 9.68
C ASP A 123 11.59 0.62 8.45
N LEU A 124 10.89 0.95 7.36
CA LEU A 124 10.97 0.25 6.09
C LEU A 124 11.07 1.25 4.92
N TYR A 125 12.15 1.19 4.16
CA TYR A 125 12.39 2.09 3.04
C TYR A 125 12.69 1.31 1.77
N TYR A 126 11.83 1.41 0.74
CA TYR A 126 11.94 0.55 -0.43
C TYR A 126 11.65 1.29 -1.74
N GLN A 127 12.07 0.68 -2.84
CA GLN A 127 11.93 1.26 -4.17
C GLN A 127 10.50 1.07 -4.70
N HIS A 128 9.93 2.12 -5.29
CA HIS A 128 8.59 2.14 -5.87
C HIS A 128 8.59 1.51 -7.28
N ARG A 129 9.65 1.72 -8.06
CA ARG A 129 9.86 1.18 -9.42
C ARG A 129 11.32 0.88 -9.65
N ILE A 130 11.60 -0.27 -10.26
CA ILE A 130 12.98 -0.69 -10.59
C ILE A 130 13.53 0.19 -11.71
N ASP A 131 14.65 0.83 -11.45
CA ASP A 131 15.43 1.55 -12.45
C ASP A 131 16.29 0.54 -13.23
N THR A 132 15.94 0.31 -14.49
CA THR A 132 16.64 -0.65 -15.35
C THR A 132 17.92 -0.10 -15.96
N SER A 133 18.21 1.20 -15.76
CA SER A 133 19.43 1.85 -16.25
C SER A 133 20.64 1.65 -15.32
N VAL A 134 20.40 1.24 -14.07
CA VAL A 134 21.43 0.96 -13.07
C VAL A 134 21.36 -0.51 -12.63
N PRO A 135 22.50 -1.18 -12.38
CA PRO A 135 22.49 -2.52 -11.77
C PRO A 135 21.77 -2.48 -10.42
N ILE A 136 20.88 -3.45 -10.17
CA ILE A 136 20.07 -3.48 -8.95
C ILE A 136 20.93 -3.48 -7.69
N GLU A 137 22.11 -4.11 -7.74
CA GLU A 137 23.07 -4.13 -6.64
C GLU A 137 23.60 -2.74 -6.31
N ALA A 138 23.68 -1.82 -7.28
CA ALA A 138 24.07 -0.44 -7.01
C ALA A 138 23.00 0.29 -6.18
N THR A 139 21.72 -0.06 -6.36
CA THR A 139 20.59 0.44 -5.57
C THR A 139 20.50 -0.27 -4.21
N SER A 140 20.59 -1.61 -4.19
CA SER A 140 20.41 -2.46 -2.99
C SER A 140 21.63 -2.53 -2.07
N SER A 141 22.87 -2.39 -2.54
CA SER A 141 24.07 -2.52 -1.67
C SER A 141 24.16 -1.45 -0.58
N ARG A 142 23.27 -0.45 -0.59
CA ARG A 142 23.22 0.66 0.35
C ARG A 142 21.84 0.88 0.99
N CYS A 143 20.77 0.33 0.43
CA CYS A 143 19.49 0.18 1.14
C CYS A 143 19.47 -1.23 1.73
N SER A 144 19.64 -1.38 3.04
CA SER A 144 19.55 -2.67 3.74
C SER A 144 18.12 -3.24 3.77
N SER A 145 17.30 -2.96 2.77
CA SER A 145 15.84 -3.07 2.79
C SER A 145 15.26 -3.61 1.48
N ASP A 146 15.79 -4.74 1.01
CA ASP A 146 15.13 -5.61 0.02
C ASP A 146 13.92 -6.38 0.64
N ASN A 147 13.20 -5.78 1.59
CA ASN A 147 12.27 -6.51 2.46
C ASN A 147 10.79 -6.41 2.06
N SER A 148 10.44 -5.66 1.01
CA SER A 148 9.05 -5.60 0.54
C SER A 148 8.94 -5.21 -0.92
N ASN A 149 8.49 -6.15 -1.75
CA ASN A 149 7.87 -5.81 -3.03
C ASN A 149 6.39 -5.55 -2.74
N SER A 150 5.95 -4.31 -2.97
CA SER A 150 4.52 -4.03 -2.95
C SER A 150 3.88 -4.69 -4.18
N ILE A 151 3.06 -5.71 -3.94
CA ILE A 151 2.52 -6.57 -4.99
C ILE A 151 1.00 -6.40 -5.06
N GLU A 152 0.46 -6.24 -6.27
CA GLU A 152 -0.99 -6.32 -6.45
C GLU A 152 -1.40 -7.79 -6.33
N TRP A 153 -2.11 -8.13 -5.26
CA TRP A 153 -2.64 -9.47 -5.08
C TRP A 153 -4.06 -9.39 -4.54
N SER A 154 -5.00 -9.94 -5.28
CA SER A 154 -6.41 -9.96 -4.92
C SER A 154 -7.10 -11.14 -5.59
N LEU A 155 -8.40 -11.31 -5.35
CA LEU A 155 -9.22 -12.25 -6.11
C LEU A 155 -9.22 -11.96 -7.63
N TRP A 156 -8.79 -10.77 -8.04
CA TRP A 156 -8.70 -10.34 -9.44
C TRP A 156 -7.30 -10.41 -10.07
N SER A 157 -6.25 -10.26 -9.28
CA SER A 157 -4.86 -10.20 -9.75
C SER A 157 -4.08 -11.29 -9.05
N ARG A 158 -3.68 -12.33 -9.80
CA ARG A 158 -3.05 -13.55 -9.28
C ARG A 158 -1.76 -13.93 -10.01
N ASP A 159 -1.30 -13.11 -10.95
CA ASP A 159 -0.11 -13.36 -11.77
C ASP A 159 1.15 -13.59 -10.92
N VAL A 160 1.17 -13.00 -9.72
CA VAL A 160 2.27 -13.07 -8.76
C VAL A 160 2.41 -14.44 -8.10
N GLU A 161 1.40 -15.30 -8.17
CA GLU A 161 1.40 -16.63 -7.55
C GLU A 161 2.34 -17.61 -8.25
N GLU A 162 2.63 -17.41 -9.54
CA GLU A 162 3.43 -18.35 -10.33
C GLU A 162 4.93 -18.24 -10.01
N GLU A 163 5.45 -17.02 -9.90
CA GLU A 163 6.90 -16.79 -9.77
C GLU A 163 7.28 -15.92 -8.56
N ILE A 164 6.58 -14.80 -8.36
CA ILE A 164 6.99 -13.78 -7.39
C ILE A 164 6.81 -14.27 -5.95
N VAL A 165 5.62 -14.78 -5.61
CA VAL A 165 5.30 -15.26 -4.26
C VAL A 165 6.20 -16.44 -3.84
N PRO A 166 6.39 -17.49 -4.67
CA PRO A 166 7.34 -18.55 -4.36
C PRO A 166 8.76 -18.04 -4.15
N THR A 167 9.24 -17.10 -4.99
CA THR A 167 10.58 -16.52 -4.89
C THR A 167 10.75 -15.73 -3.60
N CYS A 168 9.77 -14.88 -3.24
CA CYS A 168 9.80 -14.13 -1.98
C CYS A 168 9.92 -15.07 -0.77
N ARG A 169 9.17 -16.19 -0.78
CA ARG A 169 9.22 -17.20 0.28
C ARG A 169 10.55 -17.91 0.36
N GLU A 170 11.09 -18.33 -0.78
CA GLU A 170 12.40 -18.99 -0.86
C GLU A 170 13.52 -18.10 -0.31
N LEU A 171 13.48 -16.81 -0.64
CA LEU A 171 14.49 -15.83 -0.24
C LEU A 171 14.24 -15.21 1.15
N GLY A 172 13.10 -15.51 1.78
CA GLY A 172 12.72 -14.92 3.07
C GLY A 172 12.45 -13.41 2.98
N ILE A 173 11.93 -12.94 1.84
CA ILE A 173 11.51 -11.56 1.58
C ILE A 173 10.06 -11.40 2.06
N GLY A 174 9.76 -10.29 2.73
CA GLY A 174 8.40 -9.97 3.17
C GLY A 174 7.46 -9.69 2.00
N ILE A 175 6.24 -10.23 2.07
CA ILE A 175 5.21 -10.02 1.06
C ILE A 175 4.24 -8.96 1.57
N VAL A 176 4.20 -7.84 0.86
CA VAL A 176 3.32 -6.71 1.18
C VAL A 176 2.34 -6.51 0.04
N VAL A 177 1.05 -6.75 0.30
CA VAL A 177 0.01 -6.72 -0.72
C VAL A 177 -0.66 -5.35 -0.78
N TYR A 178 -0.64 -4.71 -1.95
CA TYR A 178 -1.43 -3.51 -2.21
C TYR A 178 -2.73 -3.84 -2.95
N SER A 179 -3.76 -3.02 -2.70
CA SER A 179 -5.09 -3.15 -3.31
C SER A 179 -5.71 -4.56 -3.22
N PRO A 180 -5.70 -5.22 -2.04
CA PRO A 180 -6.33 -6.54 -1.86
C PRO A 180 -7.84 -6.53 -2.14
N LEU A 181 -8.47 -5.35 -2.08
CA LEU A 181 -9.87 -5.11 -2.41
C LEU A 181 -10.10 -4.72 -3.88
N GLY A 182 -9.10 -4.86 -4.76
CA GLY A 182 -9.23 -4.52 -6.18
C GLY A 182 -9.58 -3.05 -6.39
N HIS A 183 -8.85 -2.15 -5.73
CA HIS A 183 -9.08 -0.70 -5.76
C HIS A 183 -10.50 -0.28 -5.30
N GLY A 184 -11.10 -1.05 -4.39
CA GLY A 184 -12.45 -0.83 -3.84
C GLY A 184 -13.55 -1.62 -4.54
N PHE A 185 -13.22 -2.41 -5.56
CA PHE A 185 -14.18 -3.27 -6.23
C PHE A 185 -14.87 -4.25 -5.28
N PHE A 186 -14.10 -4.96 -4.45
CA PHE A 186 -14.64 -5.95 -3.51
C PHE A 186 -15.28 -5.32 -2.25
N SER A 187 -15.47 -4.00 -2.20
CA SER A 187 -16.22 -3.36 -1.11
C SER A 187 -17.60 -2.94 -1.53
N THR A 188 -17.71 -2.04 -2.50
CA THR A 188 -19.00 -1.45 -2.88
C THR A 188 -19.04 -1.17 -4.38
N TRP A 189 -18.86 -2.18 -5.22
CA TRP A 189 -18.76 -2.03 -6.68
C TRP A 189 -19.79 -1.08 -7.31
N ALA A 190 -21.09 -1.33 -7.13
CA ALA A 190 -22.14 -0.51 -7.74
C ALA A 190 -22.04 0.97 -7.33
N LYS A 191 -21.89 1.23 -6.03
CA LYS A 191 -21.71 2.60 -5.52
C LYS A 191 -20.40 3.23 -5.99
N LEU A 192 -19.35 2.42 -6.09
CA LEU A 192 -18.02 2.89 -6.47
C LEU A 192 -18.06 3.46 -7.88
N VAL A 193 -18.55 2.70 -8.86
CA VAL A 193 -18.61 3.10 -10.27
C VAL A 193 -19.41 4.39 -10.46
N GLU A 194 -20.52 4.55 -9.74
CA GLU A 194 -21.34 5.76 -9.77
C GLU A 194 -20.68 6.98 -9.12
N SER A 195 -19.72 6.76 -8.21
CA SER A 195 -19.13 7.79 -7.35
C SER A 195 -17.74 8.28 -7.78
N LEU A 196 -17.14 7.69 -8.82
CA LEU A 196 -15.79 8.06 -9.26
C LEU A 196 -15.77 9.52 -9.76
N SER A 197 -15.00 10.38 -9.08
CA SER A 197 -14.86 11.78 -9.45
C SER A 197 -14.04 11.97 -10.72
N GLU A 198 -14.12 13.15 -11.32
CA GLU A 198 -13.14 13.59 -12.32
C GLU A 198 -11.73 13.58 -11.70
N GLY A 199 -10.75 13.04 -12.42
CA GLY A 199 -9.37 12.87 -11.94
C GLY A 199 -9.10 11.63 -11.06
N ASP A 200 -10.07 10.73 -10.90
CA ASP A 200 -9.83 9.43 -10.26
C ASP A 200 -9.12 8.48 -11.24
N TYR A 201 -7.91 8.04 -10.90
CA TYR A 201 -7.07 7.18 -11.75
C TYR A 201 -7.74 5.84 -12.09
N ARG A 202 -8.69 5.36 -11.28
CA ARG A 202 -9.42 4.14 -11.59
C ARG A 202 -10.16 4.24 -12.92
N LYS A 203 -10.60 5.44 -13.34
CA LYS A 203 -11.26 5.64 -14.65
C LYS A 203 -10.35 5.27 -15.83
N ASP A 204 -9.04 5.35 -15.68
CA ASP A 204 -8.07 5.02 -16.74
C ASP A 204 -7.78 3.51 -16.83
N MET A 205 -8.04 2.78 -15.74
CA MET A 205 -7.84 1.33 -15.67
C MET A 205 -8.85 0.60 -16.55
N ALA A 206 -8.38 -0.35 -17.35
CA ALA A 206 -9.24 -1.18 -18.21
C ALA A 206 -10.43 -1.78 -17.43
N ARG A 207 -10.22 -2.20 -16.18
CA ARG A 207 -11.23 -2.83 -15.31
C ARG A 207 -12.43 -1.93 -14.96
N PHE A 208 -12.29 -0.61 -15.03
CA PHE A 208 -13.36 0.34 -14.72
C PHE A 208 -13.92 1.03 -15.98
N ARG A 209 -13.46 0.63 -17.17
CA ARG A 209 -14.01 1.17 -18.42
C ARG A 209 -15.42 0.63 -18.70
N PRO A 210 -16.31 1.42 -19.33
CA PRO A 210 -17.70 1.04 -19.58
C PRO A 210 -17.89 -0.35 -20.19
N GLU A 211 -17.04 -0.73 -21.14
CA GLU A 211 -17.09 -2.01 -21.85
C GLU A 211 -16.87 -3.23 -20.94
N ASN A 212 -16.21 -3.06 -19.80
CA ASN A 212 -15.90 -4.15 -18.86
C ASN A 212 -16.81 -4.18 -17.63
N LEU A 213 -17.69 -3.18 -17.45
CA LEU A 213 -18.51 -3.04 -16.25
C LEU A 213 -19.50 -4.19 -16.07
N GLU A 214 -20.16 -4.62 -17.15
CA GLU A 214 -21.15 -5.71 -17.08
C GLU A 214 -20.48 -7.05 -16.70
N HIS A 215 -19.34 -7.35 -17.32
CA HIS A 215 -18.55 -8.53 -16.98
C HIS A 215 -18.10 -8.51 -15.51
N ASN A 216 -17.59 -7.36 -15.06
CA ASN A 216 -17.12 -7.21 -13.69
C ASN A 216 -18.26 -7.25 -12.67
N GLN A 217 -19.45 -6.76 -13.01
CA GLN A 217 -20.65 -6.90 -12.16
C GLN A 217 -20.95 -8.38 -11.89
N GLN A 218 -20.92 -9.23 -12.92
CA GLN A 218 -21.17 -10.67 -12.74
C GLN A 218 -20.16 -11.30 -11.77
N LEU A 219 -18.90 -10.90 -11.83
CA LEU A 219 -17.88 -11.37 -10.90
C LEU A 219 -18.13 -10.87 -9.46
N PHE A 220 -18.50 -9.60 -9.29
CA PHE A 220 -18.85 -9.05 -7.97
C PHE A 220 -20.04 -9.81 -7.35
N ASP A 221 -21.06 -10.12 -8.14
CA ASP A 221 -22.25 -10.84 -7.71
C ASP A 221 -21.89 -12.25 -7.22
N ARG A 222 -21.02 -12.96 -7.94
CA ARG A 222 -20.53 -14.29 -7.51
C ARG A 222 -19.78 -14.24 -6.18
N VAL A 223 -18.89 -13.26 -6.00
CA VAL A 223 -18.18 -13.08 -4.73
C VAL A 223 -19.16 -12.75 -3.62
N SER A 224 -20.18 -11.93 -3.90
CA SER A 224 -21.23 -11.56 -2.95
C SER A 224 -22.09 -12.75 -2.53
N GLU A 225 -22.45 -13.64 -3.45
CA GLU A 225 -23.15 -14.91 -3.16
C GLU A 225 -22.33 -15.80 -2.22
N ILE A 226 -21.01 -15.88 -2.41
CA ILE A 226 -20.12 -16.65 -1.52
C ILE A 226 -20.05 -15.98 -0.15
N ALA A 227 -19.88 -14.66 -0.10
CA ALA A 227 -19.76 -13.90 1.14
C ALA A 227 -21.04 -14.02 1.99
N ALA A 228 -22.22 -13.93 1.35
CA ALA A 228 -23.51 -14.13 1.98
C ALA A 228 -23.65 -15.53 2.60
N ARG A 229 -23.26 -16.59 1.88
CA ARG A 229 -23.24 -17.97 2.42
C ARG A 229 -22.30 -18.14 3.61
N LYS A 230 -21.24 -17.33 3.68
CA LYS A 230 -20.26 -17.30 4.78
C LYS A 230 -20.61 -16.26 5.87
N GLN A 231 -21.74 -15.58 5.76
CA GLN A 231 -22.20 -14.55 6.70
C GLN A 231 -21.18 -13.42 6.91
N CYS A 232 -20.53 -12.98 5.83
CA CYS A 232 -19.55 -11.91 5.83
C CYS A 232 -19.78 -10.96 4.65
N THR A 233 -19.11 -9.80 4.65
CA THR A 233 -19.13 -8.89 3.49
C THR A 233 -18.18 -9.38 2.38
N PRO A 234 -18.38 -8.96 1.12
CA PRO A 234 -17.43 -9.25 0.05
C PRO A 234 -15.99 -8.81 0.39
N SER A 235 -15.83 -7.69 1.11
CA SER A 235 -14.51 -7.23 1.55
C SER A 235 -13.89 -8.17 2.57
N GLN A 236 -14.66 -8.58 3.58
CA GLN A 236 -14.19 -9.54 4.57
C GLN A 236 -13.78 -10.86 3.91
N LEU A 237 -14.55 -11.33 2.93
CA LEU A 237 -14.20 -12.53 2.17
C LEU A 237 -12.91 -12.35 1.37
N ALA A 238 -12.75 -11.24 0.64
CA ALA A 238 -11.54 -10.96 -0.14
C ALA A 238 -10.28 -10.85 0.74
N LEU A 239 -10.37 -10.17 1.87
CA LEU A 239 -9.26 -10.05 2.82
C LEU A 239 -8.94 -11.40 3.48
N ALA A 240 -9.97 -12.15 3.90
CA ALA A 240 -9.77 -13.48 4.46
C ALA A 240 -9.11 -14.43 3.45
N TRP A 241 -9.43 -14.28 2.15
CA TRP A 241 -8.80 -15.07 1.10
C TRP A 241 -7.30 -14.76 0.94
N ILE A 242 -6.90 -13.48 1.02
CA ILE A 242 -5.47 -13.09 1.01
C ILE A 242 -4.75 -13.61 2.25
N HIS A 243 -5.34 -13.42 3.44
CA HIS A 243 -4.79 -13.96 4.69
C HIS A 243 -4.66 -15.48 4.68
N HIS A 244 -5.46 -16.19 3.88
CA HIS A 244 -5.37 -17.62 3.73
C HIS A 244 -4.18 -18.07 2.85
N GLN A 245 -3.59 -17.17 2.06
CA GLN A 245 -2.46 -17.51 1.18
C GLN A 245 -1.17 -17.80 1.98
N GLY A 246 -1.06 -17.29 3.20
CA GLY A 246 0.04 -17.59 4.11
C GLY A 246 0.09 -16.68 5.34
N ASP A 247 0.81 -17.13 6.36
CA ASP A 247 1.04 -16.38 7.60
C ASP A 247 2.10 -15.26 7.44
N ASP A 248 2.74 -15.22 6.28
CA ASP A 248 3.82 -14.33 5.84
C ASP A 248 3.32 -13.13 5.01
N VAL A 249 2.00 -12.97 4.87
CA VAL A 249 1.36 -11.95 4.03
C VAL A 249 0.86 -10.78 4.88
N ASP A 250 1.42 -9.60 4.63
CA ASP A 250 0.85 -8.33 5.06
C ASP A 250 -0.02 -7.74 3.94
N LEU A 251 -1.09 -7.02 4.31
CA LEU A 251 -1.90 -6.28 3.34
C LEU A 251 -2.20 -4.85 3.79
N PHE A 252 -2.30 -3.94 2.83
CA PHE A 252 -2.76 -2.57 3.06
C PHE A 252 -4.24 -2.39 2.74
N LEU A 253 -4.94 -1.71 3.65
CA LEU A 253 -6.30 -1.19 3.45
C LEU A 253 -6.30 0.30 3.17
#